data_AF-A0A1Y3NGW2-F1
#
_entry.id   AF-A0A1Y3NGW2-F1
#
_cell.length_a   1.000
_cell.length_b   1.000
_cell.length_c   1.000
_cell.angle_alpha   90.00
_cell.angle_beta   90.00
_cell.angle_gamma   90.00
#
_symmetry.space_group_name_H-M   'P 1'
#
loop_
_entity.id
_entity.type
_entity.pdbx_description
1 polymer ?
#
loop_
_entity_poly.entity_id
_entity_poly.type
_entity_poly.pdbx_seq_one_letter_code
_entity_poly.pdbx_strand_id
1 'polypeptide(L)'
;MDNNSVEINIKPEENNAEDKIIKKKRKSIRKRIFEIIEVSKNGDIVSLIYDIFMIICIVVSIVPLAIKGEYTIFLYTDNITVLFFIIDYLLRLMTADYKLEKKSFTSFLKYPFTAWAIVDLLSILPSIANINHSLRLVKMFNLIKTFKIIRLFKSFRYSKSILIIGDVVKNSRYPLYAVGTLSIGYILASALIMFNVESDSFDTFFDAVYWSTVSLTTVGYGDLCPVTVEGRFVAMVSSIFGIAIIALPSGVITAGYMKSINERNELKRLQRSQQRQHLNAMRHVINGFKIRKPKSELSGIISQDSTDGITDIISQNTEDLISQNSINILSTIECEDIHESDYNKHFYIECI
;
A
#
# COMPACT_ATOMS: atom_id res chain seq x y z
N MET A 1 66.32 13.09 -31.20
CA MET A 1 65.43 12.21 -31.99
C MET A 1 65.00 11.17 -30.99
N ASP A 2 63.90 11.48 -30.32
CA ASP A 2 63.65 11.02 -28.96
C ASP A 2 62.73 9.79 -28.98
N ASN A 3 63.17 8.77 -28.24
CA ASN A 3 62.43 7.56 -27.92
C ASN A 3 61.18 7.91 -27.11
N ASN A 4 60.01 7.45 -27.54
CA ASN A 4 58.82 7.38 -26.69
C ASN A 4 58.15 6.01 -26.82
N SER A 5 58.48 5.13 -25.88
CA SER A 5 57.76 3.90 -25.55
C SER A 5 56.55 4.25 -24.67
N VAL A 6 55.34 3.92 -25.13
CA VAL A 6 54.10 4.08 -24.37
C VAL A 6 53.76 2.74 -23.70
N GLU A 7 53.88 2.67 -22.37
CA GLU A 7 53.37 1.57 -21.55
C GLU A 7 51.84 1.69 -21.41
N ILE A 8 51.11 0.70 -21.90
CA ILE A 8 49.66 0.56 -21.68
C ILE A 8 49.47 -0.34 -20.45
N ASN A 9 49.13 0.27 -19.32
CA ASN A 9 48.84 -0.42 -18.07
C ASN A 9 47.39 -0.95 -18.08
N ILE A 10 47.21 -2.24 -18.35
CA ILE A 10 45.91 -2.93 -18.28
C ILE A 10 45.73 -3.41 -16.83
N LYS A 11 44.84 -2.76 -16.07
CA LYS A 11 44.33 -3.28 -14.79
C LYS A 11 43.18 -4.26 -15.03
N PRO A 12 43.11 -5.41 -14.35
CA PRO A 12 42.05 -6.40 -14.57
C PRO A 12 40.73 -5.98 -13.90
N GLU A 13 39.64 -6.05 -14.66
CA GLU A 13 38.28 -5.64 -14.31
C GLU A 13 37.41 -6.79 -13.74
N GLU A 14 38.01 -7.93 -13.38
CA GLU A 14 37.28 -9.16 -13.01
C GLU A 14 36.64 -9.16 -11.62
N ASN A 15 37.10 -8.31 -10.68
CA ASN A 15 36.62 -8.36 -9.28
C ASN A 15 35.22 -7.72 -9.06
N ASN A 16 34.61 -7.10 -10.07
CA ASN A 16 33.37 -6.33 -9.89
C ASN A 16 32.07 -7.16 -10.02
N ALA A 17 32.10 -8.30 -10.70
CA ALA A 17 30.92 -9.12 -10.94
C ALA A 17 30.59 -10.01 -9.73
N GLU A 18 31.59 -10.67 -9.15
CA GLU A 18 31.42 -11.51 -7.96
C GLU A 18 31.02 -10.68 -6.73
N ASP A 19 31.63 -9.50 -6.54
CA ASP A 19 31.25 -8.58 -5.47
C ASP A 19 29.82 -8.05 -5.61
N LYS A 20 29.32 -7.87 -6.84
CA LYS A 20 27.92 -7.52 -7.12
C LYS A 20 26.98 -8.69 -6.81
N ILE A 21 27.37 -9.92 -7.13
CA ILE A 21 26.57 -11.13 -6.85
C ILE A 21 26.51 -11.42 -5.34
N ILE A 22 27.62 -11.26 -4.61
CA ILE A 22 27.71 -11.42 -3.15
C ILE A 22 26.94 -10.30 -2.43
N LYS A 23 27.00 -9.05 -2.92
CA LYS A 23 26.15 -7.93 -2.42
C LYS A 23 24.67 -8.16 -2.72
N LYS A 24 24.31 -8.80 -3.84
CA LYS A 24 22.92 -9.14 -4.21
C LYS A 24 22.33 -10.22 -3.30
N LYS A 25 23.14 -11.15 -2.80
CA LYS A 25 22.71 -12.29 -1.96
C LYS A 25 22.60 -11.96 -0.46
N ARG A 26 23.36 -10.98 0.06
CA ARG A 26 23.17 -10.46 1.42
C ARG A 26 22.06 -9.39 1.43
N LYS A 27 20.79 -9.79 1.50
CA LYS A 27 19.76 -8.89 2.04
C LYS A 27 20.23 -8.46 3.43
N SER A 28 20.67 -7.21 3.58
CA SER A 28 21.00 -6.64 4.89
C SER A 28 19.85 -6.93 5.85
N ILE A 29 20.14 -7.39 7.08
CA ILE A 29 19.13 -7.69 8.12
C ILE A 29 18.15 -6.51 8.26
N ARG A 30 18.63 -5.27 8.11
CA ARG A 30 17.81 -4.05 8.10
C ARG A 30 16.78 -4.01 6.96
N LYS A 31 17.14 -4.49 5.77
CA LYS A 31 16.22 -4.63 4.63
C LYS A 31 15.15 -5.70 4.90
N ARG A 32 15.50 -6.80 5.58
CA ARG A 32 14.51 -7.81 5.98
C ARG A 32 13.54 -7.27 7.03
N ILE A 33 14.03 -6.51 8.02
CA ILE A 33 13.18 -5.81 9.01
C ILE A 33 12.22 -4.84 8.32
N PHE A 34 12.73 -4.04 7.38
CA PHE A 34 11.89 -3.13 6.58
C PHE A 34 10.79 -3.87 5.81
N GLU A 35 11.13 -4.98 5.15
CA GLU A 35 10.16 -5.80 4.42
C GLU A 35 9.08 -6.46 5.31
N ILE A 36 9.40 -6.73 6.58
CA ILE A 36 8.44 -7.32 7.53
C ILE A 36 7.44 -6.26 8.03
N ILE A 37 7.93 -5.04 8.30
CA ILE A 37 7.16 -3.98 8.98
C ILE A 37 6.41 -3.08 7.99
N GLU A 38 6.91 -2.94 6.76
CA GLU A 38 6.15 -2.28 5.70
C GLU A 38 5.07 -3.24 5.16
N VAL A 39 3.93 -2.69 4.74
CA VAL A 39 2.71 -3.45 4.38
C VAL A 39 3.03 -4.69 3.55
N SER A 40 2.61 -5.85 4.05
CA SER A 40 2.97 -7.16 3.51
C SER A 40 2.85 -7.23 1.99
N LYS A 41 3.92 -7.60 1.28
CA LYS A 41 3.78 -8.02 -0.13
C LYS A 41 3.16 -9.42 -0.17
N ASN A 42 2.41 -9.73 -1.22
CA ASN A 42 1.76 -11.03 -1.36
C ASN A 42 2.80 -12.16 -1.32
N GLY A 43 2.79 -12.99 -0.26
CA GLY A 43 3.67 -14.15 -0.11
C GLY A 43 4.58 -14.17 1.12
N ASP A 44 4.70 -13.08 1.90
CA ASP A 44 5.53 -13.07 3.12
C ASP A 44 4.72 -13.37 4.38
N ILE A 45 4.81 -14.63 4.85
CA ILE A 45 4.08 -15.12 6.03
C ILE A 45 4.52 -14.36 7.29
N VAL A 46 5.80 -13.99 7.40
CA VAL A 46 6.33 -13.30 8.58
C VAL A 46 5.74 -11.89 8.72
N SER A 47 5.64 -11.18 7.60
CA SER A 47 4.98 -9.86 7.57
C SER A 47 3.49 -9.97 7.90
N LEU A 48 2.79 -11.01 7.41
CA LEU A 48 1.39 -11.25 7.75
C LEU A 48 1.18 -11.49 9.25
N ILE A 49 2.05 -12.30 9.88
CA ILE A 49 1.99 -12.56 11.34
C ILE A 49 2.21 -11.25 12.11
N TYR A 50 3.14 -10.41 11.66
CA TYR A 50 3.41 -9.11 12.28
C TYR A 50 2.19 -8.17 12.16
N ASP A 51 1.60 -8.06 10.97
CA ASP A 51 0.39 -7.26 10.73
C ASP A 51 -0.76 -7.71 11.64
N ILE A 52 -1.01 -9.02 11.75
CA ILE A 52 -2.04 -9.60 12.62
C ILE A 52 -1.74 -9.31 14.10
N PHE A 53 -0.49 -9.50 14.53
CA PHE A 53 -0.07 -9.20 15.90
C PHE A 53 -0.34 -7.74 16.27
N MET A 54 0.02 -6.80 15.39
CA MET A 54 -0.20 -5.38 15.62
C MET A 54 -1.70 -5.04 15.68
N ILE A 55 -2.54 -5.64 14.84
CA ILE A 55 -4.00 -5.49 14.89
C ILE A 55 -4.54 -6.01 16.22
N ILE A 56 -4.08 -7.18 16.70
CA ILE A 56 -4.48 -7.72 18.01
C ILE A 56 -4.08 -6.77 19.13
N CYS A 57 -2.86 -6.22 19.13
CA CYS A 57 -2.43 -5.23 20.11
C CYS A 57 -3.31 -3.97 20.10
N ILE A 58 -3.74 -3.49 18.93
CA ILE A 58 -4.68 -2.37 18.81
C ILE A 58 -6.03 -2.75 19.42
N VAL A 59 -6.57 -3.93 19.12
CA VAL A 59 -7.85 -4.39 19.67
C VAL A 59 -7.80 -4.48 21.19
N VAL A 60 -6.77 -5.13 21.73
CA VAL A 60 -6.54 -5.25 23.18
C VAL A 60 -6.41 -3.87 23.83
N SER A 61 -5.76 -2.93 23.16
CA SER A 61 -5.61 -1.56 23.66
C SER A 61 -6.94 -0.79 23.76
N ILE A 62 -8.02 -1.17 23.05
CA ILE A 62 -9.31 -0.48 23.09
C ILE A 62 -10.17 -0.99 24.25
N VAL A 63 -10.02 -2.24 24.66
CA VAL A 63 -10.86 -2.87 25.71
C VAL A 63 -10.91 -2.03 27.00
N PRO A 64 -9.78 -1.48 27.51
CA PRO A 64 -9.81 -0.55 28.65
C PRO A 64 -10.64 0.72 28.46
N LEU A 65 -10.84 1.18 27.23
CA LEU A 65 -11.66 2.37 26.93
C LEU A 65 -13.15 2.08 26.88
N ALA A 66 -13.53 0.84 26.58
CA ALA A 66 -14.94 0.44 26.46
C ALA A 66 -15.61 0.25 27.83
N ILE A 67 -14.84 0.00 28.88
CA ILE A 67 -15.33 -0.32 30.22
C ILE A 67 -15.10 0.87 31.15
N LYS A 68 -16.17 1.40 31.74
CA LYS A 68 -16.09 2.43 32.77
C LYS A 68 -15.57 1.82 34.08
N GLY A 69 -14.27 1.98 34.36
CA GLY A 69 -13.68 1.59 35.64
C GLY A 69 -12.15 1.67 35.61
N GLU A 70 -11.54 2.03 36.74
CA GLU A 70 -10.09 2.05 36.91
C GLU A 70 -9.65 0.72 37.53
N TYR A 71 -9.48 -0.30 36.70
CA TYR A 71 -8.94 -1.58 37.13
C TYR A 71 -7.43 -1.63 36.90
N THR A 72 -6.68 -2.17 37.87
CA THR A 72 -5.22 -2.27 37.77
C THR A 72 -4.78 -3.06 36.53
N ILE A 73 -5.55 -4.08 36.14
CA ILE A 73 -5.30 -4.85 34.90
C ILE A 73 -5.31 -3.96 33.65
N PHE A 74 -6.18 -2.95 33.59
CA PHE A 74 -6.25 -2.04 32.46
C PHE A 74 -5.01 -1.15 32.34
N LEU A 75 -4.43 -0.72 33.47
CA LEU A 75 -3.18 0.01 33.50
C LEU A 75 -2.02 -0.83 32.96
N TYR A 76 -1.93 -2.10 33.37
CA TYR A 76 -0.90 -3.01 32.85
C TYR A 76 -1.07 -3.27 31.35
N THR A 77 -2.30 -3.52 30.88
CA THR A 77 -2.56 -3.72 29.45
C THR A 77 -2.23 -2.49 28.60
N ASP A 78 -2.52 -1.28 29.08
CA ASP A 78 -2.18 -0.02 28.39
C ASP A 78 -0.66 0.14 28.30
N ASN A 79 0.07 -0.09 29.40
CA ASN A 79 1.53 0.03 29.41
C ASN A 79 2.21 -0.99 28.48
N ILE A 80 1.75 -2.25 28.48
CA ILE A 80 2.31 -3.30 27.63
C ILE A 80 2.02 -3.01 26.14
N THR A 81 0.78 -2.63 25.79
CA THR A 81 0.43 -2.32 24.39
C THR A 81 1.16 -1.09 23.87
N VAL A 82 1.36 -0.07 24.71
CA VAL A 82 2.13 1.13 24.37
C VAL A 82 3.61 0.79 24.17
N LEU A 83 4.19 -0.11 24.97
CA LEU A 83 5.55 -0.58 24.76
C LEU A 83 5.71 -1.21 23.37
N PHE A 84 4.77 -2.07 22.94
CA PHE A 84 4.78 -2.63 21.59
C PHE A 84 4.66 -1.55 20.50
N PHE A 85 3.83 -0.52 20.71
CA PHE A 85 3.73 0.59 19.74
C PHE A 85 4.98 1.46 19.66
N ILE A 86 5.68 1.68 20.79
CA ILE A 86 6.97 2.38 20.82
C ILE A 86 8.00 1.57 20.04
N ILE A 87 8.08 0.25 20.28
CA ILE A 87 9.00 -0.64 19.55
C ILE A 87 8.70 -0.63 18.04
N ASP A 88 7.44 -0.77 17.63
CA ASP A 88 7.04 -0.68 16.21
C ASP A 88 7.45 0.67 15.59
N TYR A 89 7.23 1.78 16.29
CA TYR A 89 7.62 3.11 15.80
C TYR A 89 9.15 3.26 15.66
N LEU A 90 9.92 2.77 16.65
CA LEU A 90 11.38 2.77 16.61
C LEU A 90 11.91 1.95 15.43
N LEU A 91 11.38 0.75 15.22
CA LEU A 91 11.80 -0.12 14.10
C LEU A 91 11.51 0.54 12.75
N ARG A 92 10.39 1.26 12.60
CA ARG A 92 10.08 2.04 11.39
C ARG A 92 11.00 3.23 11.21
N LEU A 93 11.31 3.95 12.29
CA LEU A 93 12.25 5.06 12.24
C LEU A 93 13.63 4.56 11.78
N MET A 94 14.11 3.43 12.32
CA MET A 94 15.39 2.80 11.94
C MET A 94 15.45 2.32 10.48
N THR A 95 14.31 2.12 9.83
CA THR A 95 14.19 1.65 8.45
C THR A 95 13.65 2.73 7.49
N ALA A 96 13.52 3.97 7.95
CA ALA A 96 12.97 5.09 7.19
C ALA A 96 13.82 5.45 5.95
N ASP A 97 15.11 5.15 5.97
CA ASP A 97 16.05 5.31 4.84
C ASP A 97 15.63 4.48 3.62
N TYR A 98 15.08 3.28 3.83
CA TYR A 98 14.56 2.43 2.76
C TYR A 98 13.24 2.95 2.19
N LYS A 99 12.41 3.61 3.01
CA LYS A 99 11.09 4.10 2.61
C LYS A 99 11.14 5.37 1.77
N LEU A 100 12.03 6.29 2.11
CA LEU A 100 12.13 7.60 1.46
C LEU A 100 13.13 7.61 0.29
N GLU A 101 13.74 6.47 -0.03
CA GLU A 101 14.73 6.25 -1.09
C GLU A 101 15.92 7.23 -1.10
N LYS A 102 16.11 7.97 0.01
CA LYS A 102 17.19 8.93 0.23
C LYS A 102 18.09 8.40 1.34
N LYS A 103 19.35 8.09 0.99
CA LYS A 103 20.38 7.59 1.91
C LYS A 103 21.01 8.72 2.74
N SER A 104 20.21 9.48 3.48
CA SER A 104 20.71 10.60 4.28
C SER A 104 20.02 10.67 5.64
N PHE A 105 20.72 11.24 6.64
CA PHE A 105 20.16 11.53 7.97
C PHE A 105 18.87 12.36 7.92
N THR A 106 18.73 13.16 6.85
CA THR A 106 17.52 13.93 6.55
C THR A 106 16.25 13.07 6.41
N SER A 107 16.38 11.82 5.99
CA SER A 107 15.25 10.87 5.89
C SER A 107 14.69 10.49 7.27
N PHE A 108 15.56 10.33 8.27
CA PHE A 108 15.16 10.02 9.64
C PHE A 108 14.42 11.20 10.28
N LEU A 109 14.89 12.43 10.04
CA LEU A 109 14.26 13.62 10.59
C LEU A 109 12.94 13.98 9.90
N LYS A 110 12.80 13.63 8.62
CA LYS A 110 11.55 13.85 7.86
C LYS A 110 10.48 12.80 8.15
N TYR A 111 10.85 11.57 8.55
CA TYR A 111 9.92 10.47 8.77
C TYR A 111 8.80 10.80 9.80
N PRO A 112 9.08 11.37 10.98
CA PRO A 112 8.05 11.74 11.96
C PRO A 112 6.97 12.69 11.43
N PHE A 113 7.29 13.48 10.40
CA PHE A 113 6.37 14.43 9.77
C PHE A 113 5.54 13.80 8.63
N THR A 114 5.66 12.49 8.41
CA THR A 114 4.79 11.78 7.46
C THR A 114 3.43 11.48 8.10
N ALA A 115 2.34 11.56 7.33
CA ALA A 115 0.97 11.43 7.84
C ALA A 115 0.75 10.20 8.73
N TRP A 116 1.27 9.04 8.32
CA TRP A 116 1.16 7.80 9.11
C TRP A 116 2.05 7.77 10.36
N ALA A 117 3.24 8.38 10.31
CA ALA A 117 4.11 8.47 11.47
C ALA A 117 3.54 9.43 12.53
N ILE A 118 2.82 10.48 12.10
CA ILE A 118 2.07 11.36 13.00
C ILE A 118 0.99 10.57 13.75
N VAL A 119 0.24 9.71 13.04
CA VAL A 119 -0.76 8.83 13.69
C VAL A 119 -0.10 7.89 14.70
N ASP A 120 1.04 7.28 14.35
CA ASP A 120 1.80 6.43 15.27
C ASP A 120 2.25 7.22 16.52
N LEU A 121 2.78 8.43 16.35
CA LEU A 121 3.23 9.30 17.45
C LEU A 121 2.06 9.73 18.36
N LEU A 122 0.96 10.17 17.77
CA LEU A 122 -0.25 10.56 18.49
C LEU A 122 -0.88 9.38 19.23
N SER A 123 -0.66 8.15 18.78
CA SER A 123 -1.17 6.95 19.45
C SER A 123 -0.43 6.61 20.77
N ILE A 124 0.85 7.03 20.87
CA ILE A 124 1.75 6.81 22.02
C ILE A 124 1.61 7.95 23.04
N LEU A 125 1.42 9.19 22.56
CA LEU A 125 1.41 10.42 23.36
C LEU A 125 0.48 10.36 24.61
N PRO A 126 -0.77 9.86 24.53
CA PRO A 126 -1.67 9.82 25.68
C PRO A 126 -1.17 8.97 26.84
N SER A 127 -0.36 7.94 26.59
CA SER A 127 0.14 7.05 27.65
C SER A 127 1.41 7.55 28.31
N ILE A 128 2.21 8.38 27.63
CA ILE A 128 3.33 9.10 28.26
C ILE A 128 2.81 10.09 29.31
N ALA A 129 1.67 10.73 29.03
CA ALA A 129 1.04 11.68 29.96
C ALA A 129 0.60 11.06 31.30
N ASN A 130 0.32 9.74 31.34
CA ASN A 130 -0.07 9.03 32.56
C ASN A 130 1.10 8.73 33.51
N ILE A 131 2.34 8.74 33.02
CA ILE A 131 3.54 8.43 33.83
C ILE A 131 3.89 9.59 34.77
N ASN A 132 3.62 10.84 34.37
CA ASN A 132 3.93 12.03 35.17
C ASN A 132 2.73 12.46 36.01
N HIS A 133 2.51 11.77 37.14
CA HIS A 133 1.41 12.01 38.09
C HIS A 133 1.43 13.42 38.74
N SER A 134 2.50 14.21 38.52
CA SER A 134 2.73 15.53 39.13
C SER A 134 2.16 16.71 38.33
N LEU A 135 1.72 16.51 37.08
CA LEU A 135 1.20 17.61 36.26
C LEU A 135 -0.31 17.77 36.47
N ARG A 136 -0.67 18.62 37.45
CA ARG A 136 -2.07 18.99 37.81
C ARG A 136 -2.90 19.47 36.61
N LEU A 137 -2.25 19.97 35.55
CA LEU A 137 -2.86 20.40 34.30
C LEU A 137 -3.34 19.24 33.41
N VAL A 138 -2.73 18.04 33.50
CA VAL A 138 -3.10 16.86 32.68
C VAL A 138 -4.45 16.29 33.10
N LYS A 139 -4.87 16.46 34.36
CA LYS A 139 -6.19 16.03 34.86
C LYS A 139 -7.37 16.79 34.24
N MET A 140 -7.18 18.04 33.81
CA MET A 140 -8.23 18.78 33.08
C MET A 140 -8.41 18.24 31.66
N PHE A 141 -7.41 17.55 31.12
CA PHE A 141 -7.49 16.89 29.83
C PHE A 141 -7.94 15.43 29.95
N ASN A 142 -9.12 15.17 30.53
CA ASN A 142 -9.79 13.87 30.34
C ASN A 142 -9.97 13.54 28.83
N LEU A 143 -10.01 14.58 27.98
CA LEU A 143 -9.96 14.47 26.52
C LEU A 143 -8.67 13.82 25.97
N ILE A 144 -7.54 13.88 26.69
CA ILE A 144 -6.32 13.15 26.29
C ILE A 144 -6.55 11.64 26.34
N LYS A 145 -7.39 11.15 27.27
CA LYS A 145 -7.80 9.74 27.27
C LYS A 145 -8.58 9.41 25.99
N THR A 146 -9.39 10.33 25.47
CA THR A 146 -10.09 10.17 24.18
C THR A 146 -9.13 10.07 23.00
N PHE A 147 -7.98 10.75 23.02
CA PHE A 147 -6.97 10.61 21.97
C PHE A 147 -6.39 9.19 21.86
N LYS A 148 -6.60 8.29 22.83
CA LYS A 148 -6.29 6.87 22.66
C LYS A 148 -7.05 6.24 21.49
N ILE A 149 -8.21 6.79 21.10
CA ILE A 149 -8.96 6.36 19.92
C ILE A 149 -8.13 6.49 18.62
N ILE A 150 -7.11 7.35 18.62
CA ILE A 150 -6.21 7.51 17.47
C ILE A 150 -5.49 6.21 17.12
N ARG A 151 -5.30 5.31 18.10
CA ARG A 151 -4.75 3.95 17.88
C ARG A 151 -5.55 3.15 16.86
N LEU A 152 -6.86 3.40 16.72
CA LEU A 152 -7.69 2.75 15.71
C LEU A 152 -7.26 3.08 14.29
N PHE A 153 -6.90 4.35 14.03
CA PHE A 153 -6.45 4.77 12.71
C PHE A 153 -5.14 4.10 12.31
N LYS A 154 -4.35 3.59 13.27
CA LYS A 154 -3.17 2.77 12.98
C LYS A 154 -3.53 1.48 12.25
N SER A 155 -4.69 0.88 12.54
CA SER A 155 -5.19 -0.32 11.84
C SER A 155 -5.35 -0.09 10.34
N PHE A 156 -5.62 1.14 9.92
CA PHE A 156 -5.79 1.45 8.50
C PHE A 156 -4.49 1.20 7.75
N ARG A 157 -3.32 1.57 8.29
CA ARG A 157 -2.04 1.33 7.63
C ARG A 157 -1.81 -0.14 7.24
N TYR A 158 -2.23 -1.09 8.08
CA TYR A 158 -2.02 -2.52 7.85
C TYR A 158 -3.02 -3.12 6.84
N SER A 159 -4.08 -2.38 6.47
CA SER A 159 -5.08 -2.84 5.52
C SER A 159 -4.68 -2.49 4.08
N LYS A 160 -4.38 -3.50 3.26
CA LYS A 160 -4.21 -3.31 1.81
C LYS A 160 -5.44 -2.67 1.17
N SER A 161 -6.63 -3.00 1.67
CA SER A 161 -7.89 -2.47 1.15
C SER A 161 -8.01 -0.96 1.35
N ILE A 162 -7.58 -0.41 2.50
CA ILE A 162 -7.65 1.04 2.70
C ILE A 162 -6.69 1.79 1.79
N LEU A 163 -5.52 1.21 1.48
CA LEU A 163 -4.56 1.81 0.56
C LEU A 163 -5.18 1.93 -0.84
N ILE A 164 -5.86 0.87 -1.29
CA ILE A 164 -6.61 0.87 -2.56
C ILE A 164 -7.70 1.93 -2.53
N ILE A 165 -8.48 2.01 -1.45
CA ILE A 165 -9.54 3.01 -1.30
C ILE A 165 -8.96 4.43 -1.33
N GLY A 166 -7.82 4.66 -0.66
CA GLY A 166 -7.11 5.95 -0.69
C GLY A 166 -6.66 6.34 -2.09
N ASP A 167 -6.10 5.39 -2.85
CA ASP A 167 -5.73 5.60 -4.25
C ASP A 167 -6.96 5.92 -5.11
N VAL A 168 -8.07 5.20 -4.90
CA VAL A 168 -9.34 5.42 -5.61
C VAL A 168 -9.90 6.81 -5.34
N VAL A 169 -9.90 7.26 -4.08
CA VAL A 169 -10.35 8.61 -3.69
C VAL A 169 -9.48 9.67 -4.33
N LYS A 170 -8.15 9.48 -4.34
CA LYS A 170 -7.21 10.40 -4.98
C LYS A 170 -7.43 10.48 -6.49
N ASN A 171 -7.64 9.34 -7.14
CA ASN A 171 -7.88 9.25 -8.58
C ASN A 171 -9.26 9.78 -8.97
N SER A 172 -10.24 9.65 -8.08
CA SER A 172 -11.64 10.09 -8.29
C SER A 172 -11.94 11.44 -7.62
N ARG A 173 -10.91 12.23 -7.31
CA ARG A 173 -11.04 13.50 -6.58
C ARG A 173 -11.94 14.52 -7.26
N TYR A 174 -11.88 14.63 -8.60
CA TYR A 174 -12.69 15.61 -9.33
C TYR A 174 -14.20 15.27 -9.28
N PRO A 175 -14.62 14.02 -9.59
CA PRO A 175 -16.00 13.61 -9.34
C PRO A 175 -16.44 13.79 -7.89
N LEU A 176 -15.60 13.42 -6.91
CA LEU A 176 -15.92 13.60 -5.49
C LEU A 176 -16.09 15.07 -5.10
N TYR A 177 -15.26 15.97 -5.64
CA TYR A 177 -15.43 17.42 -5.44
C TYR A 177 -16.74 17.91 -6.05
N ALA A 178 -17.08 17.48 -7.27
CA ALA A 178 -18.35 17.86 -7.91
C ALA A 178 -19.57 17.39 -7.10
N VAL A 179 -19.52 16.17 -6.55
CA VAL A 179 -20.58 15.66 -5.68
C VAL A 179 -20.61 16.42 -4.35
N GLY A 180 -19.45 16.74 -3.76
CA GLY A 180 -19.37 17.53 -2.54
C GLY A 180 -19.93 18.94 -2.70
N THR A 181 -19.61 19.64 -3.80
CA THR A 181 -20.17 20.95 -4.11
C THR A 181 -21.67 20.89 -4.37
N LEU A 182 -22.14 19.84 -5.05
CA LEU A 182 -23.57 19.59 -5.25
C LEU A 182 -24.30 19.37 -3.92
N SER A 183 -23.74 18.56 -3.01
CA SER A 183 -24.30 18.32 -1.67
C SER A 183 -24.38 19.59 -0.84
N ILE A 184 -23.31 20.40 -0.82
CA ILE A 184 -23.30 21.68 -0.11
C ILE A 184 -24.32 22.65 -0.72
N GLY A 185 -24.38 22.73 -2.06
CA GLY A 185 -25.36 23.55 -2.77
C GLY A 185 -26.80 23.15 -2.44
N TYR A 186 -27.09 21.85 -2.42
CA TYR A 186 -28.39 21.32 -1.99
C TYR A 186 -28.70 21.68 -0.54
N ILE A 187 -27.76 21.48 0.40
CA ILE A 187 -27.98 21.78 1.83
C ILE A 187 -28.33 23.26 2.00
N LEU A 188 -27.57 24.16 1.37
CA LEU A 188 -27.80 25.59 1.48
C LEU A 188 -29.11 26.03 0.82
N ALA A 189 -29.43 25.49 -0.36
CA ALA A 189 -30.67 25.80 -1.06
C ALA A 189 -31.90 25.29 -0.28
N SER A 190 -31.87 24.05 0.17
CA SER A 190 -32.94 23.44 0.99
C SER A 190 -33.12 24.18 2.31
N ALA A 191 -32.02 24.55 2.97
CA ALA A 191 -32.06 25.32 4.21
C ALA A 191 -32.66 26.71 4.00
N LEU A 192 -32.27 27.40 2.93
CA LEU A 192 -32.79 28.73 2.63
C LEU A 192 -34.28 28.71 2.34
N ILE A 193 -34.76 27.73 1.56
CA ILE A 193 -36.19 27.58 1.29
C ILE A 193 -36.95 27.31 2.59
N MET A 194 -36.48 26.37 3.41
CA MET A 194 -37.15 26.01 4.65
C MET A 194 -37.13 27.14 5.68
N PHE A 195 -36.03 27.87 5.81
CA PHE A 195 -35.94 29.01 6.72
C PHE A 195 -36.95 30.13 6.36
N ASN A 196 -37.31 30.28 5.08
CA ASN A 196 -38.30 31.27 4.64
C ASN A 196 -39.74 30.75 4.70
N VAL A 197 -39.97 29.45 4.42
CA VAL A 197 -41.31 28.84 4.43
C VAL A 197 -41.78 28.50 5.85
N GLU A 198 -40.85 28.17 6.74
CA GLU A 198 -41.08 27.70 8.11
C GLU A 198 -40.40 28.62 9.13
N SER A 199 -40.64 29.94 9.03
CA SER A 199 -39.98 30.95 9.88
C SER A 199 -40.16 30.73 11.38
N ASP A 200 -41.26 30.08 11.78
CA ASP A 200 -41.59 29.86 13.19
C ASP A 200 -41.08 28.50 13.71
N SER A 201 -40.65 27.59 12.82
CA SER A 201 -40.14 26.25 13.18
C SER A 201 -38.60 26.21 13.21
N PHE A 202 -37.93 27.16 12.56
CA PHE A 202 -36.47 27.26 12.52
C PHE A 202 -36.01 28.61 13.09
N ASP A 203 -35.57 28.62 14.35
CA ASP A 203 -35.14 29.84 15.06
C ASP A 203 -33.96 30.53 14.36
N THR A 204 -33.04 29.75 13.78
CA THR A 204 -31.89 30.27 13.04
C THR A 204 -31.71 29.58 11.69
N PHE A 205 -31.02 30.25 10.77
CA PHE A 205 -30.62 29.64 9.50
C PHE A 205 -29.75 28.39 9.71
N PHE A 206 -28.97 28.35 10.78
CA PHE A 206 -28.17 27.16 11.13
C PHE A 206 -29.03 25.95 11.49
N ASP A 207 -30.21 26.15 12.08
CA ASP A 207 -31.15 25.08 12.37
C ASP A 207 -31.74 24.48 11.08
N ALA A 208 -32.03 25.33 10.09
CA ALA A 208 -32.46 24.88 8.76
C ALA A 208 -31.33 24.15 7.98
N VAL A 209 -30.07 24.58 8.15
CA VAL A 209 -28.89 23.87 7.61
C VAL A 209 -28.69 22.53 8.29
N TYR A 210 -28.85 22.47 9.62
CA TYR A 210 -28.79 21.23 10.38
C TYR A 210 -29.87 20.25 9.91
N TRP A 211 -31.12 20.71 9.81
CA TRP A 211 -32.24 19.91 9.29
C TRP A 211 -31.97 19.41 7.88
N SER A 212 -31.51 20.27 6.98
CA SER A 212 -31.20 19.90 5.59
C SER A 212 -30.06 18.88 5.51
N THR A 213 -29.07 18.97 6.41
CA THR A 213 -27.95 18.02 6.49
C THR A 213 -28.41 16.66 7.00
N VAL A 214 -29.18 16.63 8.09
CA VAL A 214 -29.74 15.41 8.70
C VAL A 214 -30.73 14.72 7.74
N SER A 215 -31.48 15.50 6.96
CA SER A 215 -32.38 15.01 5.91
C SER A 215 -31.63 14.48 4.69
N LEU A 216 -30.63 15.21 4.17
CA LEU A 216 -29.79 14.75 3.05
C LEU A 216 -29.08 13.43 3.37
N THR A 217 -28.55 13.33 4.59
CA THR A 217 -27.82 12.15 5.06
C THR A 217 -28.74 11.01 5.48
N THR A 218 -30.06 11.18 5.36
CA THR A 218 -31.09 10.18 5.71
C THR A 218 -31.06 9.75 7.18
N VAL A 219 -30.44 10.54 8.07
CA VAL A 219 -30.39 10.26 9.51
C VAL A 219 -31.74 10.53 10.17
N GLY A 220 -32.35 11.69 9.88
CA GLY A 220 -33.71 12.02 10.28
C GLY A 220 -34.00 11.91 11.79
N TYR A 221 -33.26 12.64 12.64
CA TYR A 221 -33.48 12.61 14.09
C TYR A 221 -34.91 13.01 14.52
N GLY A 222 -35.57 13.87 13.74
CA GLY A 222 -36.95 14.30 13.99
C GLY A 222 -37.11 15.36 15.07
N ASP A 223 -36.00 15.94 15.54
CA ASP A 223 -35.94 17.04 16.50
C ASP A 223 -36.37 18.38 15.90
N LEU A 224 -36.08 18.62 14.63
CA LEU A 224 -36.58 19.75 13.84
C LEU A 224 -37.31 19.20 12.61
N CYS A 225 -38.52 19.68 12.34
CA CYS A 225 -39.36 19.22 11.21
C CYS A 225 -40.29 20.34 10.72
N PRO A 226 -40.61 20.40 9.42
CA PRO A 226 -41.64 21.30 8.91
C PRO A 226 -43.01 20.95 9.48
N VAL A 227 -43.74 21.95 9.98
CA VAL A 227 -45.09 21.77 10.50
C VAL A 227 -46.16 22.23 9.52
N THR A 228 -45.86 23.23 8.69
CA THR A 228 -46.76 23.81 7.69
C THR A 228 -46.95 22.87 6.49
N VAL A 229 -48.06 23.05 5.77
CA VAL A 229 -48.37 22.26 4.57
C VAL A 229 -47.32 22.53 3.47
N GLU A 230 -46.91 23.77 3.30
CA GLU A 230 -45.92 24.20 2.31
C GLU A 230 -44.53 23.63 2.64
N GLY A 231 -44.10 23.73 3.90
CA GLY A 231 -42.82 23.17 4.35
C GLY A 231 -42.77 21.65 4.21
N ARG A 232 -43.87 20.94 4.49
CA ARG A 232 -43.96 19.49 4.26
C ARG A 232 -43.86 19.14 2.78
N PHE A 233 -44.47 19.93 1.89
CA PHE A 233 -44.34 19.74 0.44
C PHE A 233 -42.90 19.91 -0.02
N VAL A 234 -42.24 20.98 0.43
CA VAL A 234 -40.81 21.22 0.16
C VAL A 234 -39.96 20.04 0.67
N ALA A 235 -40.22 19.55 1.88
CA ALA A 235 -39.47 18.42 2.44
C ALA A 235 -39.66 17.11 1.69
N MET A 236 -40.87 16.83 1.18
CA MET A 236 -41.14 15.67 0.33
C MET A 236 -40.34 15.73 -0.97
N VAL A 237 -40.34 16.89 -1.65
CA VAL A 237 -39.56 17.09 -2.88
C VAL A 237 -38.06 17.01 -2.59
N SER A 238 -37.61 17.69 -1.53
CA SER A 238 -36.22 17.73 -1.07
C SER A 238 -35.68 16.31 -0.83
N SER A 239 -36.46 15.46 -0.16
CA SER A 239 -36.09 14.06 0.13
C SER A 239 -35.82 13.22 -1.12
N ILE A 240 -36.56 13.42 -2.22
CA ILE A 240 -36.31 12.73 -3.50
C ILE A 240 -34.94 13.12 -4.06
N PHE A 241 -34.60 14.41 -4.05
CA PHE A 241 -33.28 14.89 -4.46
C PHE A 241 -32.17 14.41 -3.52
N GLY A 242 -32.43 14.37 -2.22
CA GLY A 242 -31.46 13.91 -1.21
C GLY A 242 -31.00 12.48 -1.46
N ILE A 243 -31.92 11.56 -1.76
CA ILE A 243 -31.60 10.16 -2.10
C ILE A 243 -30.73 10.09 -3.36
N ALA A 244 -31.01 10.90 -4.38
CA ALA A 244 -30.22 10.94 -5.60
C ALA A 244 -28.77 11.40 -5.32
N ILE A 245 -28.61 12.44 -4.50
CA ILE A 245 -27.29 13.01 -4.18
C ILE A 245 -26.45 12.06 -3.31
N ILE A 246 -27.04 11.44 -2.27
CA ILE A 246 -26.30 10.55 -1.37
C ILE A 246 -25.83 9.25 -2.06
N ALA A 247 -26.46 8.85 -3.16
CA ALA A 247 -26.03 7.71 -3.96
C ALA A 247 -24.74 7.98 -4.76
N LEU A 248 -24.46 9.24 -5.12
CA LEU A 248 -23.34 9.60 -6.00
C LEU A 248 -21.95 9.29 -5.42
N PRO A 249 -21.59 9.64 -4.17
CA PRO A 249 -20.29 9.31 -3.61
C PRO A 249 -20.02 7.81 -3.60
N SER A 250 -21.03 7.02 -3.22
CA SER A 250 -20.95 5.55 -3.21
C SER A 250 -20.70 5.00 -4.62
N GLY A 251 -21.44 5.50 -5.62
CA GLY A 251 -21.24 5.11 -7.03
C GLY A 251 -19.85 5.46 -7.56
N VAL A 252 -19.36 6.67 -7.28
CA VAL A 252 -18.02 7.13 -7.69
C VAL A 252 -16.92 6.25 -7.08
N ILE A 253 -17.00 5.99 -5.77
CA ILE A 253 -16.02 5.15 -5.07
C ILE A 253 -16.05 3.72 -5.61
N THR A 254 -17.24 3.15 -5.84
CA THR A 254 -17.40 1.79 -6.36
C THR A 254 -16.82 1.66 -7.77
N ALA A 255 -17.15 2.59 -8.67
CA ALA A 255 -16.63 2.61 -10.03
C ALA A 255 -15.09 2.74 -10.05
N GLY A 256 -14.54 3.64 -9.21
CA GLY A 256 -13.09 3.79 -9.08
C GLY A 256 -12.41 2.55 -8.51
N TYR A 257 -13.02 1.89 -7.53
CA TYR A 257 -12.52 0.63 -6.94
C TYR A 257 -12.51 -0.51 -7.96
N MET A 258 -13.60 -0.69 -8.71
CA MET A 258 -13.68 -1.68 -9.78
C MET A 258 -12.63 -1.43 -10.87
N LYS A 259 -12.43 -0.17 -11.26
CA LYS A 259 -11.39 0.21 -12.23
C LYS A 259 -10.00 -0.18 -11.73
N SER A 260 -9.64 0.17 -10.50
CA SER A 260 -8.34 -0.19 -9.91
C SER A 260 -8.12 -1.70 -9.76
N ILE A 261 -9.17 -2.48 -9.49
CA ILE A 261 -9.07 -3.95 -9.47
C ILE A 261 -8.87 -4.50 -10.88
N ASN A 262 -9.63 -4.00 -11.86
CA ASN A 262 -9.55 -4.48 -13.23
C ASN A 262 -8.16 -4.22 -13.82
N GLU A 263 -7.62 -3.02 -13.66
CA GLU A 263 -6.26 -2.65 -14.08
C GLU A 263 -5.20 -3.58 -13.45
N ARG A 264 -5.31 -3.87 -12.15
CA ARG A 264 -4.39 -4.82 -11.47
C ARG A 264 -4.51 -6.24 -12.00
N ASN A 265 -5.72 -6.69 -12.34
CA ASN A 265 -5.94 -8.01 -12.89
C ASN A 265 -5.41 -8.12 -14.33
N GLU A 266 -5.56 -7.08 -15.14
CA GLU A 266 -5.00 -6.98 -16.48
C GLU A 266 -3.47 -7.01 -16.46
N LEU A 267 -2.83 -6.22 -15.60
CA LEU A 267 -1.37 -6.25 -15.43
C LEU A 267 -0.86 -7.65 -15.05
N LYS A 268 -1.55 -8.34 -14.13
CA LYS A 268 -1.22 -9.73 -13.77
C LYS A 268 -1.40 -10.70 -14.94
N ARG A 269 -2.41 -10.49 -15.79
CA ARG A 269 -2.62 -11.31 -17.00
C ARG A 269 -1.50 -11.11 -18.01
N LEU A 270 -1.10 -9.86 -18.25
CA LEU A 270 0.02 -9.51 -19.15
C LEU A 270 1.36 -10.08 -18.67
N GLN A 271 1.63 -10.01 -17.36
CA GLN A 271 2.83 -10.63 -16.78
C GLN A 271 2.82 -12.14 -16.96
N ARG A 272 1.68 -12.80 -16.73
CA ARG A 272 1.54 -14.25 -16.94
C ARG A 272 1.67 -14.63 -18.41
N SER A 273 1.17 -13.83 -19.36
CA SER A 273 1.34 -14.10 -20.79
C SER A 273 2.78 -13.93 -21.22
N GLN A 274 3.49 -12.89 -20.78
CA GLN A 274 4.92 -12.71 -21.04
C GLN A 274 5.74 -13.87 -20.46
N GLN A 275 5.45 -14.28 -19.22
CA GLN A 275 6.13 -15.41 -18.59
C GLN A 275 5.90 -16.72 -19.36
N ARG A 276 4.68 -16.96 -19.85
CA ARG A 276 4.37 -18.12 -20.70
C ARG A 276 5.10 -18.08 -22.04
N GLN A 277 5.19 -16.91 -22.67
CA GLN A 277 5.96 -16.74 -23.91
C GLN A 277 7.44 -17.05 -23.70
N HIS A 278 8.02 -16.54 -22.61
CA HIS A 278 9.42 -16.82 -22.26
C HIS A 278 9.66 -18.32 -21.99
N LEU A 279 8.76 -18.98 -21.24
CA LEU A 279 8.83 -20.42 -21.00
C LEU A 279 8.70 -21.24 -22.28
N ASN A 280 7.83 -20.84 -23.22
CA ASN A 280 7.68 -21.50 -24.51
C ASN A 280 8.94 -21.32 -25.37
N ALA A 281 9.53 -20.12 -25.40
CA ALA A 281 10.79 -19.87 -26.10
C ALA A 281 11.94 -20.73 -25.53
N MET A 282 12.08 -20.80 -24.20
CA MET A 282 13.07 -21.68 -23.56
C MET A 282 12.82 -23.16 -23.90
N ARG A 283 11.56 -23.62 -23.89
CA ARG A 283 11.22 -24.99 -24.27
C ARG A 283 11.60 -25.31 -25.71
N HIS A 284 11.40 -24.37 -26.65
CA HIS A 284 11.81 -24.56 -28.04
C HIS A 284 13.33 -24.68 -28.18
N VAL A 285 14.10 -23.87 -27.46
CA VAL A 285 15.56 -24.00 -27.43
C VAL A 285 15.99 -25.36 -26.87
N ILE A 286 15.44 -25.78 -25.72
CA ILE A 286 15.76 -27.08 -25.10
C ILE A 286 15.40 -28.26 -26.02
N ASN A 287 14.23 -28.23 -26.67
CA ASN A 287 13.83 -29.28 -27.61
C ASN A 287 14.65 -29.26 -28.91
N GLY A 288 15.14 -28.08 -29.32
CA GLY A 288 16.06 -27.92 -30.45
C GLY A 288 17.46 -28.47 -30.17
N PHE A 289 17.90 -28.44 -28.90
CA PHE A 289 19.02 -29.24 -28.44
C PHE A 289 18.61 -30.72 -28.41
N LYS A 290 18.82 -31.41 -29.53
CA LYS A 290 18.67 -32.86 -29.66
C LYS A 290 19.67 -33.54 -28.71
N ILE A 291 19.30 -33.73 -27.44
CA ILE A 291 20.12 -34.44 -26.46
C ILE A 291 20.27 -35.87 -26.95
N ARG A 292 21.43 -36.15 -27.54
CA ARG A 292 21.88 -37.49 -27.91
C ARG A 292 22.33 -38.21 -26.64
N LYS A 293 21.40 -38.53 -25.74
CA LYS A 293 21.66 -39.52 -24.68
C LYS A 293 20.57 -40.59 -24.65
N PRO A 294 20.96 -41.87 -24.52
CA PRO A 294 20.08 -43.02 -24.67
C PRO A 294 19.00 -43.07 -23.57
N LYS A 295 17.83 -43.59 -23.95
CA LYS A 295 16.55 -43.65 -23.21
C LYS A 295 16.56 -44.38 -21.84
N SER A 296 17.70 -44.88 -21.37
CA SER A 296 17.79 -45.74 -20.17
C SER A 296 18.00 -45.00 -18.85
N GLU A 297 18.25 -43.69 -18.85
CA GLU A 297 18.44 -42.89 -17.61
C GLU A 297 17.31 -41.87 -17.33
N LEU A 298 16.37 -41.71 -18.27
CA LEU A 298 15.33 -40.66 -18.17
C LEU A 298 14.10 -41.05 -17.33
N SER A 299 14.00 -42.32 -16.91
CA SER A 299 12.84 -42.82 -16.15
C SER A 299 12.89 -42.50 -14.65
N GLY A 300 14.00 -41.96 -14.13
CA GLY A 300 14.19 -41.68 -12.70
C GLY A 300 13.89 -40.24 -12.26
N ILE A 301 13.65 -39.30 -13.18
CA ILE A 301 13.74 -37.85 -12.87
C ILE A 301 12.36 -37.15 -12.77
N ILE A 302 11.27 -37.84 -13.11
CA ILE A 302 9.93 -37.21 -13.19
C ILE A 302 9.24 -37.04 -11.81
N SER A 303 9.84 -37.51 -10.70
CA SER A 303 9.17 -37.51 -9.39
C SER A 303 9.53 -36.37 -8.42
N GLN A 304 10.30 -35.35 -8.79
CA GLN A 304 10.57 -34.22 -7.89
C GLN A 304 10.41 -32.85 -8.56
N ASP A 305 9.47 -32.09 -7.99
CA ASP A 305 9.02 -30.73 -8.33
C ASP A 305 10.08 -29.64 -8.03
N SER A 306 11.35 -29.97 -8.24
CA SER A 306 12.50 -29.16 -7.80
C SER A 306 13.15 -28.49 -9.02
N THR A 307 12.85 -27.21 -9.23
CA THR A 307 13.50 -26.35 -10.24
C THR A 307 15.03 -26.35 -10.14
N ASP A 308 15.58 -26.72 -8.99
CA ASP A 308 17.01 -26.68 -8.69
C ASP A 308 17.80 -27.81 -9.35
N GLY A 309 17.18 -28.98 -9.60
CA GLY A 309 17.85 -30.10 -10.27
C GLY A 309 18.03 -29.90 -11.78
N ILE A 310 17.13 -29.13 -12.41
CA ILE A 310 17.23 -28.80 -13.84
C ILE A 310 18.38 -27.81 -14.08
N THR A 311 18.62 -26.88 -13.15
CA THR A 311 19.72 -25.91 -13.25
C THR A 311 21.10 -26.56 -13.10
N ASP A 312 21.25 -27.57 -12.25
CA ASP A 312 22.54 -28.27 -12.07
C ASP A 312 22.89 -29.20 -13.25
N ILE A 313 21.89 -29.78 -13.92
CA ILE A 313 22.09 -30.56 -15.15
C ILE A 313 22.44 -29.64 -16.33
N ILE A 314 21.92 -28.40 -16.34
CA ILE A 314 22.28 -27.40 -17.35
C ILE A 314 23.71 -26.90 -17.11
N SER A 315 24.13 -26.64 -15.87
CA SER A 315 25.48 -26.15 -15.56
C SER A 315 26.58 -27.15 -15.91
N GLN A 316 26.39 -28.43 -15.58
CA GLN A 316 27.35 -29.49 -15.94
C GLN A 316 27.43 -29.73 -17.46
N ASN A 317 26.30 -29.66 -18.19
CA ASN A 317 26.34 -29.82 -19.64
C ASN A 317 26.88 -28.57 -20.36
N THR A 318 26.77 -27.37 -19.78
CA THR A 318 27.35 -26.16 -20.37
C THR A 318 28.88 -26.14 -20.31
N GLU A 319 29.52 -26.67 -19.26
CA GLU A 319 30.99 -26.78 -19.22
C GLU A 319 31.52 -27.78 -20.25
N ASP A 320 30.84 -28.92 -20.44
CA ASP A 320 31.21 -29.91 -21.45
C ASP A 320 31.03 -29.39 -22.89
N LEU A 321 29.96 -28.60 -23.15
CA LEU A 321 29.69 -28.02 -24.47
C LEU A 321 30.60 -26.84 -24.83
N ILE A 322 31.07 -26.06 -23.85
CA ILE A 322 32.02 -24.96 -24.06
C ILE A 322 33.42 -25.50 -24.41
N SER A 323 33.76 -26.73 -23.99
CA SER A 323 35.05 -27.37 -24.32
C SER A 323 35.16 -27.85 -25.78
N GLN A 324 34.04 -28.02 -26.51
CA GLN A 324 34.05 -28.60 -27.87
C GLN A 324 33.71 -27.61 -29.01
N ASN A 325 33.18 -26.43 -28.73
CA ASN A 325 32.80 -25.46 -29.76
C ASN A 325 33.24 -24.04 -29.42
N SER A 326 34.54 -23.86 -29.24
CA SER A 326 35.17 -22.55 -29.33
C SER A 326 35.17 -22.13 -30.80
N ILE A 327 34.17 -21.36 -31.26
CA ILE A 327 34.30 -20.30 -32.30
C ILE A 327 32.95 -19.63 -32.65
N ASN A 328 31.77 -20.24 -32.45
CA ASN A 328 30.52 -19.66 -33.01
C ASN A 328 29.50 -19.04 -32.03
N ILE A 329 29.80 -18.88 -30.73
CA ILE A 329 28.81 -18.41 -29.75
C ILE A 329 29.05 -16.95 -29.30
N LEU A 330 30.19 -16.36 -29.63
CA LEU A 330 30.56 -15.01 -29.19
C LEU A 330 29.89 -13.87 -29.98
N SER A 331 28.96 -14.14 -30.91
CA SER A 331 28.29 -13.09 -31.70
C SER A 331 26.80 -12.90 -31.39
N THR A 332 26.24 -13.54 -30.36
CA THR A 332 24.77 -13.45 -30.11
C THR A 332 24.39 -13.00 -28.70
N ILE A 333 25.32 -12.54 -27.86
CA ILE A 333 25.01 -12.09 -26.49
C ILE A 333 25.70 -10.75 -26.15
N GLU A 334 25.82 -9.86 -27.14
CA GLU A 334 26.07 -8.44 -26.86
C GLU A 334 24.96 -7.58 -27.46
N CYS A 335 24.61 -6.52 -26.71
CA CYS A 335 23.61 -5.49 -26.97
C CYS A 335 22.15 -5.86 -26.61
N GLU A 336 21.41 -5.10 -25.81
CA GLU A 336 21.69 -3.85 -25.10
C GLU A 336 20.54 -3.57 -24.12
N ASP A 337 20.86 -2.98 -22.97
CA ASP A 337 19.92 -2.20 -22.17
C ASP A 337 19.32 -1.10 -23.05
N ILE A 338 18.01 -1.07 -23.28
CA ILE A 338 17.35 0.15 -23.78
C ILE A 338 16.11 0.48 -22.97
N HIS A 339 16.23 1.66 -22.36
CA HIS A 339 15.21 2.48 -21.73
C HIS A 339 13.95 2.66 -22.59
N GLU A 340 12.82 2.74 -21.88
CA GLU A 340 11.61 3.49 -22.18
C GLU A 340 11.77 4.63 -23.22
N SER A 341 11.35 4.42 -24.47
CA SER A 341 10.61 5.41 -25.30
C SER A 341 10.21 4.83 -26.67
N ASP A 342 9.00 5.23 -27.07
CA ASP A 342 8.44 5.24 -28.42
C ASP A 342 7.87 3.98 -29.11
N TYR A 343 6.62 4.20 -29.52
CA TYR A 343 5.70 3.38 -30.27
C TYR A 343 6.17 3.11 -31.71
N ASN A 344 5.64 2.01 -32.27
CA ASN A 344 5.60 1.65 -33.69
C ASN A 344 6.94 1.29 -34.37
N LYS A 345 7.13 -0.01 -34.65
CA LYS A 345 7.23 -0.53 -36.03
C LYS A 345 7.24 -2.06 -36.04
N HIS A 346 6.46 -2.60 -36.97
CA HIS A 346 6.44 -4.01 -37.35
C HIS A 346 7.83 -4.55 -37.66
N PHE A 347 8.16 -5.74 -37.15
CA PHE A 347 9.20 -6.58 -37.72
C PHE A 347 8.74 -8.05 -37.74
N TYR A 348 8.58 -8.58 -38.96
CA TYR A 348 8.50 -10.00 -39.26
C TYR A 348 9.93 -10.57 -39.21
N ILE A 349 10.10 -11.75 -38.62
CA ILE A 349 11.35 -12.52 -38.70
C ILE A 349 10.98 -13.86 -39.34
N GLU A 350 11.44 -14.06 -40.58
CA GLU A 350 11.51 -15.36 -41.25
C GLU A 350 12.67 -16.17 -40.65
N CYS A 351 12.38 -17.40 -40.25
CA CYS A 351 13.38 -18.37 -39.81
C CYS A 351 13.99 -19.09 -41.02
N ILE A 352 15.32 -19.15 -41.08
CA ILE A 352 16.07 -20.20 -41.79
C ILE A 352 16.74 -21.08 -40.73
#